data_AF-D5QBY2-F1
#
_entry.id   AF-D5QBY2-F1
#
_cell.length_a   1.000
_cell.length_b   1.000
_cell.length_c   1.000
_cell.angle_alpha   90.00
_cell.angle_beta   90.00
_cell.angle_gamma   90.00
#
_symmetry.space_group_name_H-M   'P 1'
#
loop_
_entity.id
_entity.type
_entity.pdbx_description
1 polymer ?
#
loop_
_entity_poly.entity_id
_entity_poly.type
_entity_poly.pdbx_seq_one_letter_code
_entity_poly.pdbx_strand_id
1 'polypeptide(L)'
;MGDGCLSVLPGFTTETQGAQSVRLIDVLWLDRGSHRIVAAFEVEHSTTIYSGIVRMLDLALGSEAQALEGLFLVAPDKREADVREQLRRPAFSRIADLKVRYLPYGALEKDREAIARFGQGLKPLQAISHFLTPA
;
A
#
# COMPACT_ATOMS: atom_id res chain seq x y z
N MET A 1 -11.61 -14.93 0.93
CA MET A 1 -10.96 -13.60 0.97
C MET A 1 -12.06 -12.58 1.22
N GLY A 2 -11.90 -11.66 2.17
CA GLY A 2 -12.92 -10.66 2.50
C GLY A 2 -13.52 -10.72 3.91
N ASP A 3 -13.03 -11.60 4.78
CA ASP A 3 -13.45 -11.57 6.19
C ASP A 3 -13.02 -10.25 6.83
N GLY A 4 -13.94 -9.57 7.52
CA GLY A 4 -13.74 -8.24 8.07
C GLY A 4 -13.68 -7.09 7.05
N CYS A 5 -13.86 -7.34 5.74
CA CYS A 5 -13.91 -6.30 4.71
C CYS A 5 -15.31 -5.68 4.59
N LEU A 6 -15.35 -4.41 4.22
CA LEU A 6 -16.58 -3.77 3.77
C LEU A 6 -16.97 -4.29 2.38
N SER A 7 -18.27 -4.46 2.12
CA SER A 7 -18.78 -4.85 0.81
C SER A 7 -18.73 -3.70 -0.21
N VAL A 8 -18.67 -2.46 0.28
CA VAL A 8 -18.59 -1.23 -0.52
C VAL A 8 -17.63 -0.27 0.18
N LEU A 9 -16.76 0.38 -0.60
CA LEU A 9 -15.88 1.45 -0.12
C LEU A 9 -16.70 2.73 0.07
N PRO A 10 -16.92 3.21 1.32
CA PRO A 10 -17.77 4.36 1.58
C PRO A 10 -17.16 5.64 1.02
N GLY A 11 -18.00 6.54 0.48
CA GLY A 11 -17.56 7.87 0.03
C GLY A 11 -16.66 7.90 -1.20
N PHE A 12 -16.40 6.75 -1.83
CA PHE A 12 -15.52 6.66 -2.98
C PHE A 12 -16.33 6.56 -4.28
N THR A 13 -16.37 7.64 -5.06
CA THR A 13 -17.04 7.67 -6.35
C THR A 13 -16.11 7.18 -7.46
N THR A 14 -16.63 6.40 -8.40
CA THR A 14 -15.82 5.77 -9.46
C THR A 14 -15.79 6.58 -10.76
N GLU A 15 -16.09 7.87 -10.68
CA GLU A 15 -16.33 8.72 -11.86
C GLU A 15 -15.03 9.18 -12.53
N THR A 16 -13.89 9.06 -11.84
CA THR A 16 -12.57 9.42 -12.39
C THR A 16 -11.73 8.19 -12.73
N GLN A 17 -10.83 8.33 -13.70
CA GLN A 17 -9.91 7.25 -14.08
C GLN A 17 -8.99 6.84 -12.91
N GLY A 18 -8.51 7.81 -12.13
CA GLY A 18 -7.73 7.53 -10.91
C GLY A 18 -8.52 6.74 -9.88
N ALA A 19 -9.82 7.03 -9.72
CA ALA A 19 -10.67 6.23 -8.84
C ALA A 19 -10.82 4.78 -9.31
N GLN A 20 -10.89 4.53 -10.63
CA GLN A 20 -10.92 3.17 -11.17
C GLN A 20 -9.60 2.42 -10.92
N SER A 21 -8.45 3.10 -11.03
CA SER A 21 -7.14 2.54 -10.69
C SER A 21 -7.05 2.13 -9.22
N VAL A 22 -7.50 3.00 -8.31
CA VAL A 22 -7.45 2.77 -6.85
C VAL A 22 -8.26 1.53 -6.44
N ARG A 23 -9.37 1.24 -7.12
CA ARG A 23 -10.20 0.05 -6.83
C ARG A 23 -9.51 -1.28 -7.10
N LEU A 24 -8.43 -1.25 -7.88
CA LEU A 24 -7.66 -2.45 -8.18
C LEU A 24 -6.62 -2.76 -7.10
N ILE A 25 -6.35 -1.82 -6.18
CA ILE A 25 -5.48 -2.03 -5.02
C ILE A 25 -6.07 -3.14 -4.16
N ASP A 26 -5.23 -4.10 -3.76
CA ASP A 26 -5.67 -5.34 -3.11
C ASP A 26 -6.31 -5.11 -1.74
N VAL A 27 -5.77 -4.18 -0.94
CA VAL A 27 -6.32 -3.83 0.37
C VAL A 27 -6.23 -2.33 0.61
N LEU A 28 -7.35 -1.74 1.03
CA LEU A 28 -7.42 -0.36 1.52
C LEU A 28 -7.83 -0.39 3.00
N TRP A 29 -7.02 0.24 3.84
CA TRP A 29 -7.29 0.40 5.27
C TRP A 29 -7.97 1.74 5.49
N LEU A 30 -9.10 1.71 6.21
CA LEU A 30 -9.89 2.90 6.51
C LEU A 30 -9.79 3.25 7.99
N ASP A 31 -9.72 4.55 8.26
CA ASP A 31 -10.00 5.04 9.61
C ASP A 31 -11.48 4.78 9.96
N ARG A 32 -11.74 4.28 11.17
CA ARG A 32 -13.10 3.87 11.59
C ARG A 32 -14.05 5.05 11.77
N GLY A 33 -13.54 6.24 12.09
CA GLY A 33 -14.38 7.41 12.33
C GLY A 33 -14.68 8.19 11.04
N SER A 34 -13.63 8.52 10.32
CA SER A 34 -13.70 9.38 9.12
C SER A 34 -13.93 8.60 7.81
N HIS A 35 -13.75 7.28 7.81
CA HIS A 35 -13.77 6.41 6.62
C HIS A 35 -12.74 6.79 5.54
N ARG A 36 -11.76 7.63 5.87
CA ARG A 36 -10.69 8.01 4.94
C ARG A 36 -9.70 6.87 4.80
N ILE A 37 -9.09 6.77 3.62
CA ILE A 37 -8.04 5.80 3.35
C ILE A 37 -6.78 6.24 4.11
N VAL A 38 -6.33 5.42 5.05
CA VAL A 38 -5.13 5.69 5.86
C VAL A 38 -3.93 4.83 5.44
N ALA A 39 -4.17 3.69 4.82
CA ALA A 39 -3.11 2.89 4.23
C ALA A 39 -3.60 2.03 3.07
N ALA A 40 -2.66 1.55 2.26
CA ALA A 40 -2.93 0.64 1.16
C ALA A 40 -1.89 -0.46 1.09
N PHE A 41 -2.32 -1.69 0.84
CA PHE A 41 -1.46 -2.80 0.47
C PHE A 41 -1.71 -3.15 -0.99
N GLU A 42 -0.62 -3.19 -1.73
CA GLU A 42 -0.55 -3.72 -3.07
C GLU A 42 0.30 -4.99 -3.00
N VAL A 43 -0.34 -6.14 -3.19
CA VAL A 43 0.23 -7.47 -2.94
C VAL A 43 0.64 -8.08 -4.27
N GLU A 44 1.91 -8.46 -4.40
CA GLU A 44 2.41 -9.08 -5.62
C GLU A 44 1.78 -10.47 -5.83
N HIS A 45 0.84 -10.53 -6.78
CA HIS A 45 0.28 -11.76 -7.34
C HIS A 45 0.62 -11.88 -8.84
N SER A 46 -0.37 -11.73 -9.73
CA SER A 46 -0.25 -11.86 -11.20
C SER A 46 -0.12 -10.53 -11.95
N THR A 47 -0.26 -9.40 -11.25
CA THR A 47 -0.08 -8.04 -11.76
C THR A 47 1.39 -7.66 -11.77
N THR A 48 1.81 -6.84 -12.74
CA THR A 48 3.20 -6.40 -12.81
C THR A 48 3.49 -5.41 -11.69
N ILE A 49 4.66 -5.51 -11.06
CA ILE A 49 5.18 -4.53 -10.08
C ILE A 49 4.94 -3.09 -10.55
N TYR A 50 5.17 -2.83 -11.84
CA TYR A 50 4.94 -1.53 -12.45
C TYR A 50 3.49 -1.04 -12.29
N SER A 51 2.50 -1.88 -12.62
CA SER A 51 1.09 -1.52 -12.51
C SER A 51 0.62 -1.30 -11.07
N GLY A 52 1.19 -2.04 -10.11
CA GLY A 52 0.90 -1.84 -8.69
C GLY A 52 1.43 -0.49 -8.18
N ILE A 53 2.67 -0.15 -8.57
CA ILE A 53 3.28 1.15 -8.26
C ILE A 53 2.43 2.31 -8.81
N VAL A 54 1.94 2.21 -10.04
CA VAL A 54 1.09 3.25 -10.65
C VAL A 54 -0.23 3.45 -9.90
N ARG A 55 -0.88 2.36 -9.45
CA ARG A 55 -2.14 2.47 -8.69
C ARG A 55 -1.94 3.13 -7.32
N MET A 56 -0.84 2.80 -6.66
CA MET A 56 -0.45 3.42 -5.39
C MET A 56 -0.12 4.90 -5.57
N LEU A 57 0.45 5.28 -6.72
CA LEU A 57 0.62 6.68 -7.12
C LEU A 57 -0.71 7.40 -7.33
N ASP A 58 -1.64 6.79 -8.07
CA ASP A 58 -2.96 7.38 -8.32
C ASP A 58 -3.70 7.64 -7.00
N LEU A 59 -3.57 6.73 -6.02
CA LEU A 59 -4.09 6.93 -4.67
C LEU A 59 -3.40 8.12 -3.97
N ALA A 60 -2.08 8.16 -3.99
CA ALA A 60 -1.27 9.16 -3.29
C ALA A 60 -1.33 10.56 -3.90
N LEU A 61 -1.72 10.68 -5.17
CA LEU A 61 -1.94 11.96 -5.86
C LEU A 61 -3.41 12.38 -5.85
N GLY A 62 -4.32 11.50 -5.42
CA GLY A 62 -5.74 11.77 -5.30
C GLY A 62 -6.12 12.60 -4.07
N SER A 63 -7.42 12.86 -3.90
CA SER A 63 -7.98 13.62 -2.75
C SER A 63 -7.68 12.99 -1.39
N GLU A 64 -7.38 11.69 -1.35
CA GLU A 64 -7.09 10.94 -0.13
C GLU A 64 -5.64 11.09 0.36
N ALA A 65 -4.77 11.73 -0.42
CA ALA A 65 -3.34 11.85 -0.15
C ALA A 65 -2.99 12.34 1.26
N GLN A 66 -3.74 13.29 1.80
CA GLN A 66 -3.46 13.92 3.10
C GLN A 66 -3.67 12.99 4.30
N ALA A 67 -4.48 11.94 4.17
CA ALA A 67 -4.75 11.00 5.26
C ALA A 67 -3.84 9.76 5.23
N LEU A 68 -3.02 9.60 4.18
CA LEU A 68 -2.18 8.42 4.02
C LEU A 68 -1.04 8.41 5.03
N GLU A 69 -1.04 7.39 5.88
CA GLU A 69 -0.01 7.11 6.88
C GLU A 69 0.95 6.00 6.45
N GLY A 70 0.58 5.19 5.45
CA GLY A 70 1.44 4.14 4.91
C GLY A 70 0.99 3.54 3.58
N LEU A 71 1.93 3.38 2.66
CA LEU A 71 1.75 2.69 1.39
C LEU A 71 2.68 1.49 1.36
N PHE A 72 2.16 0.28 1.21
CA PHE A 72 2.94 -0.95 1.33
C PHE A 72 2.88 -1.75 0.04
N LEU A 73 4.05 -2.00 -0.55
CA LEU A 73 4.24 -3.03 -1.56
C LEU A 73 4.60 -4.33 -0.85
N VAL A 74 3.68 -5.29 -0.88
CA VAL A 74 3.76 -6.55 -0.14
C VAL A 74 4.17 -7.64 -1.13
N ALA A 75 5.38 -8.16 -1.02
CA ALA A 75 5.97 -9.01 -2.07
C ALA A 75 7.02 -9.99 -1.51
N PRO A 76 7.41 -11.03 -2.28
CA PRO A 76 8.47 -11.95 -1.87
C PRO A 76 9.81 -11.24 -1.73
N ASP A 77 10.57 -11.54 -0.69
CA ASP A 77 11.84 -10.88 -0.31
C ASP A 77 12.81 -10.66 -1.49
N LYS A 78 12.90 -11.64 -2.40
CA LYS A 78 13.76 -11.59 -3.59
C LYS A 78 13.39 -10.49 -4.61
N ARG A 79 12.18 -9.94 -4.56
CA ARG A 79 11.65 -8.95 -5.51
C ARG A 79 11.98 -7.52 -5.11
N GLU A 80 12.50 -7.28 -3.91
CA GLU A 80 12.77 -5.93 -3.42
C GLU A 80 13.70 -5.15 -4.36
N ALA A 81 14.76 -5.80 -4.88
CA ALA A 81 15.69 -5.18 -5.81
C ALA A 81 15.00 -4.74 -7.12
N ASP A 82 14.12 -5.57 -7.67
CA ASP A 82 13.34 -5.24 -8.88
C ASP A 82 12.42 -4.04 -8.64
N VAL A 83 11.75 -4.01 -7.48
CA VAL A 83 10.87 -2.90 -7.09
C VAL A 83 11.66 -1.59 -6.98
N ARG A 84 12.81 -1.63 -6.29
CA ARG A 84 13.69 -0.47 -6.15
C ARG A 84 14.17 0.03 -7.51
N GLU A 85 14.51 -0.88 -8.42
CA GLU A 85 14.93 -0.50 -9.76
C GLU A 85 13.81 0.16 -10.57
N GLN A 86 12.58 -0.35 -10.49
CA GLN A 86 11.43 0.33 -11.10
C GLN A 86 11.28 1.74 -10.53
N LEU A 87 11.34 1.93 -9.22
CA LEU A 87 11.15 3.22 -8.57
C LEU A 87 12.23 4.27 -8.90
N ARG A 88 13.42 3.85 -9.33
CA ARG A 88 14.47 4.78 -9.81
C ARG A 88 14.14 5.43 -11.14
N ARG A 89 13.15 4.93 -11.88
CA ARG A 89 12.79 5.48 -13.20
C ARG A 89 12.25 6.91 -13.03
N PRO A 90 12.62 7.86 -13.91
CA PRO A 90 12.20 9.26 -13.81
C PRO A 90 10.68 9.47 -13.71
N ALA A 91 9.91 8.59 -14.34
CA ALA A 91 8.44 8.58 -14.30
C ALA A 91 7.88 8.44 -12.87
N PHE A 92 8.68 7.91 -11.93
CA PHE A 92 8.31 7.70 -10.54
C PHE A 92 9.05 8.62 -9.58
N SER A 93 9.70 9.68 -10.06
CA SER A 93 10.38 10.67 -9.22
C SER A 93 9.49 11.24 -8.09
N ARG A 94 8.20 11.45 -8.36
CA ARG A 94 7.21 11.88 -7.36
C ARG A 94 6.92 10.85 -6.26
N ILE A 95 7.25 9.57 -6.48
CA ILE A 95 7.16 8.54 -5.45
C ILE A 95 8.23 8.70 -4.39
N ALA A 96 9.37 9.31 -4.73
CA ALA A 96 10.47 9.51 -3.77
C ALA A 96 9.99 10.20 -2.47
N ASP A 97 9.09 11.16 -2.61
CA ASP A 97 8.49 11.93 -1.51
C ASP A 97 7.35 11.18 -0.79
N LEU A 98 6.87 10.08 -1.37
CA LEU A 98 5.83 9.25 -0.77
C LEU A 98 6.46 8.27 0.21
N LYS A 99 5.79 8.05 1.35
CA LYS A 99 6.19 7.09 2.40
C LYS A 99 5.93 5.63 1.98
N VAL A 100 6.34 5.26 0.76
CA VAL A 100 6.17 3.89 0.22
C VAL A 100 7.19 2.96 0.88
N ARG A 101 6.66 1.85 1.36
CA ARG A 101 7.38 0.84 2.12
C ARG A 101 7.28 -0.50 1.42
N TYR A 102 8.36 -1.25 1.46
CA TYR A 102 8.40 -2.65 1.11
C TYR A 102 8.10 -3.48 2.34
N LEU A 103 7.13 -4.40 2.23
CA LEU A 103 6.76 -5.31 3.29
C LEU A 103 7.00 -6.75 2.81
N PRO A 104 8.14 -7.36 3.19
CA PRO A 104 8.49 -8.70 2.73
C PRO A 104 7.54 -9.77 3.26
N TYR A 105 7.28 -10.80 2.46
CA TYR A 105 6.51 -11.98 2.90
C TYR A 105 7.17 -12.69 4.08
N GLY A 106 8.50 -12.84 4.08
CA GLY A 106 9.21 -13.47 5.19
C GLY A 106 9.05 -12.73 6.52
N ALA A 107 9.02 -11.40 6.49
CA ALA A 107 8.78 -10.57 7.68
C ALA A 107 7.35 -10.73 8.21
N LEU A 108 6.35 -10.71 7.31
CA LEU A 108 4.96 -10.96 7.68
C LEU A 108 4.76 -12.37 8.24
N GLU A 109 5.32 -13.38 7.60
CA GLU A 109 5.20 -14.77 8.05
C GLU A 109 5.74 -14.96 9.47
N LYS A 110 6.90 -14.35 9.75
CA LYS A 110 7.54 -14.39 11.06
C LYS A 110 6.72 -13.70 12.15
N ASP A 111 6.16 -12.53 11.87
CA ASP A 111 5.59 -11.66 12.91
C ASP A 111 4.05 -11.61 12.94
N ARG A 112 3.34 -12.24 11.99
CA ARG A 112 1.86 -12.16 11.86
C ARG A 112 1.10 -12.52 13.14
N GLU A 113 1.54 -13.52 13.88
CA GLU A 113 0.83 -13.98 15.09
C GLU A 113 0.94 -12.96 16.22
N ALA A 114 2.13 -12.36 16.38
CA ALA A 114 2.35 -11.29 17.34
C ALA A 114 1.57 -10.02 16.95
N ILE A 115 1.57 -9.68 15.66
CA ILE A 115 0.80 -8.54 15.12
C ILE A 115 -0.70 -8.75 15.33
N ALA A 116 -1.22 -9.95 15.04
CA ALA A 116 -2.64 -10.25 15.23
C ALA A 116 -3.07 -10.17 16.71
N ARG A 117 -2.19 -10.55 17.64
CA ARG A 117 -2.50 -10.59 19.07
C ARG A 117 -2.30 -9.25 19.80
N PHE A 118 -1.28 -8.50 19.42
CA PHE A 118 -0.83 -7.32 20.17
C PHE A 118 -0.72 -6.04 19.32
N GLY A 119 -0.82 -6.17 17.99
CA GLY A 119 -0.65 -5.06 17.08
C GLY A 119 -1.75 -4.01 17.22
N GLN A 120 -1.37 -2.74 17.08
CA GLN A 120 -2.29 -1.62 17.08
C GLN A 120 -1.92 -0.64 15.97
N GLY A 121 -2.90 -0.32 15.12
CA GLY A 121 -2.72 0.55 13.97
C GLY A 121 -1.59 0.06 13.04
N LEU A 122 -0.90 1.01 12.40
CA LEU A 122 0.14 0.71 11.41
C LEU A 122 1.53 0.48 12.02
N LYS A 123 1.73 0.73 13.32
CA LYS A 123 3.06 0.66 13.95
C LYS A 123 3.77 -0.69 13.73
N PRO A 124 3.12 -1.85 13.92
CA PRO A 124 3.81 -3.13 13.73
C PRO A 124 4.23 -3.34 12.27
N LEU A 125 3.38 -2.96 11.32
CA LEU A 125 3.66 -3.05 9.89
C LEU A 125 4.81 -2.13 9.48
N GLN A 126 4.87 -0.92 10.04
CA GLN A 126 5.97 0.02 9.83
C GLN A 126 7.30 -0.52 10.39
N ALA A 127 7.25 -1.27 11.50
CA ALA A 127 8.43 -1.84 12.14
C ALA A 127 9.05 -3.01 11.34
N ILE A 128 8.22 -3.78 10.63
CA ILE A 128 8.67 -4.92 9.83
C ILE A 128 8.80 -4.61 8.32
N SER A 129 8.70 -3.33 7.95
CA SER A 129 8.82 -2.85 6.57
C SER A 129 9.99 -1.89 6.41
N HIS A 130 10.42 -1.67 5.17
CA HIS A 130 11.54 -0.80 4.85
C HIS A 130 11.15 0.25 3.82
N PHE A 131 11.66 1.48 3.94
CA PHE A 131 11.42 2.50 2.94
C PHE A 131 12.07 2.11 1.61
N LEU A 132 11.32 2.30 0.53
CA LEU A 132 11.80 2.03 -0.83
C LEU A 132 12.53 3.21 -1.45
N THR A 133 12.33 4.40 -0.90
CA THR A 133 12.93 5.65 -1.34
C THR A 133 14.01 6.07 -0.33
N PRO A 134 15.14 6.64 -0.78
CA PRO A 134 16.11 7.25 0.14
C PRO A 134 15.43 8.38 0.90
N ALA A 135 15.79 8.53 2.19
CA ALA A 135 15.37 9.67 3.01
C ALA A 135 16.03 10.97 2.57
#